data_AF-A0A0P6YSN8-F1
#
_entry.id   AF-A0A0P6YSN8-F1
#
_cell.length_a   1.000
_cell.length_b   1.000
_cell.length_c   1.000
_cell.angle_alpha   90.00
_cell.angle_beta   90.00
_cell.angle_gamma   90.00
#
_symmetry.space_group_name_H-M   'P 1'
#
loop_
_entity.id
_entity.type
_entity.pdbx_description
1 polymer ?
#
loop_
_entity_poly.entity_id
_entity_poly.type
_entity_poly.pdbx_seq_one_letter_code
_entity_poly.pdbx_strand_id
1 'polypeptide(L)'
;MRTMYLLEKTYLDEGVPLETVLRVACMALAPWAVRYEARLIMPRVSDTPTLRRGTLPTAVDERRAALDTLLTWLTTNTAVEDLFALSLWEADQARPFFQYPDTPDVWSLWLTLAQWHALQTACQSAHLPTDLFFDADQVICTPVEGNTLLARLARRLGFQKCYTPRQWKRRQT
;
A
#
# COMPACT_ATOMS: atom_id res chain seq x y z
N MET A 1 1.08 -14.69 13.93
CA MET A 1 2.01 -14.50 12.80
C MET A 1 1.47 -13.39 11.91
N ARG A 2 2.34 -12.55 11.34
CA ARG A 2 1.95 -11.53 10.37
C ARG A 2 2.39 -11.96 8.98
N THR A 3 1.61 -11.59 7.99
CA THR A 3 1.87 -11.82 6.57
C THR A 3 2.03 -10.48 5.87
N MET A 4 2.92 -10.41 4.90
CA MET A 4 3.09 -9.22 4.07
C MET A 4 2.11 -9.29 2.91
N TYR A 5 1.30 -8.24 2.74
CA TYR A 5 0.39 -8.07 1.63
C TYR A 5 0.84 -6.88 0.78
N LEU A 6 0.72 -7.03 -0.54
CA LEU A 6 1.13 -6.04 -1.53
C LEU A 6 -0.10 -5.59 -2.33
N LEU A 7 -0.07 -4.36 -2.82
CA LEU A 7 -1.14 -3.83 -3.67
C LEU A 7 -1.13 -4.49 -5.06
N GLU A 8 -2.29 -4.95 -5.53
CA GLU A 8 -2.50 -5.31 -6.92
C GLU A 8 -2.67 -4.04 -7.77
N LYS A 9 -1.54 -3.46 -8.19
CA LYS A 9 -1.48 -2.19 -8.93
C LYS A 9 -2.35 -2.18 -10.19
N THR A 10 -2.55 -3.33 -10.83
CA THR A 10 -3.34 -3.38 -12.07
C THR A 10 -4.77 -2.85 -11.90
N TYR A 11 -5.31 -2.83 -10.67
CA TYR A 11 -6.58 -2.16 -10.40
C TYR A 11 -6.51 -0.64 -10.50
N LEU A 12 -5.41 -0.01 -10.09
CA LEU A 12 -5.20 1.43 -10.27
C LEU A 12 -5.11 1.79 -11.76
N ASP A 13 -4.38 0.98 -12.53
CA ASP A 13 -4.27 1.14 -13.99
C ASP A 13 -5.64 0.98 -14.69
N GLU A 14 -6.58 0.28 -14.05
CA GLU A 14 -7.95 0.06 -14.51
C GLU A 14 -8.96 1.10 -14.00
N GLY A 15 -8.47 2.16 -13.35
CA GLY A 15 -9.28 3.30 -12.94
C GLY A 15 -9.83 3.23 -11.53
N VAL A 16 -9.39 2.28 -10.70
CA VAL A 16 -9.70 2.32 -9.26
C VAL A 16 -8.91 3.48 -8.62
N PRO A 17 -9.56 4.50 -8.02
CA PRO A 17 -8.84 5.68 -7.52
C PRO A 17 -7.97 5.35 -6.30
N LEU A 18 -6.68 5.74 -6.32
CA LEU A 18 -5.76 5.44 -5.22
C LEU A 18 -6.23 6.06 -3.90
N GLU A 19 -6.75 7.29 -3.93
CA GLU A 19 -7.28 7.95 -2.73
C GLU A 19 -8.36 7.10 -2.05
N THR A 20 -9.28 6.51 -2.83
CA THR A 20 -10.31 5.61 -2.31
C THR A 20 -9.70 4.37 -1.67
N VAL A 21 -8.70 3.76 -2.32
CA VAL A 21 -8.01 2.57 -1.79
C VAL A 21 -7.28 2.89 -0.48
N LEU A 22 -6.55 4.01 -0.43
CA LEU A 22 -5.86 4.49 0.77
C LEU A 22 -6.82 4.76 1.91
N ARG A 23 -7.90 5.50 1.66
CA ARG A 23 -8.91 5.79 2.68
C ARG A 23 -9.54 4.51 3.21
N VAL A 24 -9.99 3.60 2.35
CA VAL A 24 -10.58 2.33 2.77
C VAL A 24 -9.59 1.52 3.61
N ALA A 25 -8.35 1.38 3.15
CA ALA A 25 -7.33 0.62 3.87
C ALA A 25 -7.00 1.24 5.24
N CYS A 26 -6.78 2.56 5.31
CA CYS A 26 -6.53 3.25 6.57
C CYS A 26 -7.70 3.15 7.54
N MET A 27 -8.94 3.33 7.08
CA MET A 27 -10.12 3.28 7.95
C MET A 27 -10.42 1.87 8.46
N ALA A 28 -10.19 0.86 7.61
CA ALA A 28 -10.30 -0.54 8.00
C ALA A 28 -9.29 -0.88 9.10
N LEU A 29 -8.06 -0.38 8.96
CA LEU A 29 -6.94 -0.67 9.84
C LEU A 29 -6.77 0.28 11.03
N ALA A 30 -7.57 1.35 11.08
CA ALA A 30 -7.57 2.32 12.18
C ALA A 30 -7.64 1.66 13.57
N PRO A 31 -8.49 0.64 13.84
CA PRO A 31 -8.61 0.06 15.18
C PRO A 31 -7.30 -0.46 15.80
N TRP A 32 -6.27 -0.72 14.99
CA TRP A 32 -4.95 -1.17 15.45
C TRP A 32 -3.87 -0.07 15.42
N ALA A 33 -4.09 1.03 14.71
CA ALA A 33 -3.11 2.10 14.61
C ALA A 33 -3.00 2.89 15.93
N VAL A 34 -1.78 3.00 16.48
CA VAL A 34 -1.47 3.74 17.71
C VAL A 34 -0.57 4.93 17.42
N ARG A 35 0.35 4.80 16.46
CA ARG A 35 1.25 5.88 16.03
C ARG A 35 1.22 6.03 14.53
N TYR A 36 1.54 7.23 14.06
CA TYR A 36 1.66 7.53 12.65
C TYR A 36 2.88 8.39 12.35
N GLU A 37 3.29 8.33 11.09
CA GLU A 37 4.24 9.22 10.45
C GLU A 37 3.74 9.44 9.03
N ALA A 38 3.63 10.70 8.64
CA ALA A 38 3.13 11.13 7.35
C ALA A 38 4.08 12.19 6.80
N ARG A 39 4.52 12.02 5.55
CA ARG A 39 5.51 12.88 4.92
C ARG A 39 5.04 13.31 3.54
N LEU A 40 5.08 14.60 3.26
CA LEU A 40 4.99 15.12 1.89
C LEU A 40 6.37 14.96 1.25
N ILE A 41 6.45 14.21 0.15
CA ILE A 41 7.70 14.05 -0.62
C ILE A 41 7.91 15.29 -1.49
N MET A 42 6.85 15.75 -2.15
CA MET A 42 6.86 16.95 -2.98
C MET A 42 5.70 17.86 -2.58
N PRO A 43 5.89 18.80 -1.64
CA PRO A 43 4.82 19.69 -1.21
C PRO A 43 4.42 20.67 -2.32
N ARG A 44 3.14 20.98 -2.41
CA ARG A 44 2.57 21.95 -3.37
C ARG A 44 3.01 23.38 -3.09
N VAL A 45 3.23 23.70 -1.82
CA VAL A 45 3.70 25.03 -1.35
C VAL A 45 4.95 24.79 -0.52
N SER A 46 6.01 25.58 -0.75
CA SER A 46 7.33 25.40 -0.11
C SER A 46 7.30 25.43 1.41
N ASP A 47 6.39 26.23 1.98
CA ASP A 47 6.35 26.51 3.42
C ASP A 47 5.45 25.51 4.18
N THR A 48 4.81 24.58 3.47
CA THR A 48 4.00 23.54 4.10
C THR A 48 4.89 22.61 4.92
N PRO A 49 4.59 22.35 6.21
CA PRO A 49 5.33 21.38 7.00
C PRO A 49 5.38 20.03 6.29
N THR A 50 6.55 19.47 6.03
CA THR A 50 6.67 18.25 5.22
C THR A 50 6.52 16.96 6.00
N LEU A 51 6.55 17.01 7.34
CA LEU A 51 6.48 15.84 8.21
C LEU A 51 5.47 16.07 9.34
N ARG A 52 4.58 15.10 9.54
CA ARG A 52 3.71 14.99 10.71
C ARG A 52 3.90 13.61 11.33
N ARG A 53 4.07 13.57 12.65
CA ARG A 53 4.18 12.31 13.40
C ARG A 53 3.54 12.48 14.75
N GLY A 54 3.01 11.39 15.31
CA GLY A 54 2.42 11.43 16.62
C GLY A 54 1.71 10.14 17.03
N THR A 55 1.09 10.20 18.19
CA THR A 55 0.17 9.17 18.67
C THR A 55 -1.24 9.49 18.20
N LEU A 56 -2.00 8.45 17.88
CA LEU A 56 -3.41 8.55 17.54
C LEU A 56 -4.28 8.46 18.80
N PRO A 57 -5.50 9.01 18.76
CA PRO A 57 -6.48 8.84 19.83
C PRO A 57 -6.76 7.37 20.17
N THR A 58 -7.13 7.11 21.42
CA THR A 58 -7.48 5.77 21.91
C THR A 58 -8.86 5.34 21.42
N ALA A 59 -9.82 6.25 21.34
CA ALA A 59 -11.15 6.00 20.80
C ALA A 59 -11.10 5.74 19.28
N VAL A 60 -11.77 4.68 18.82
CA VAL A 60 -11.72 4.23 17.42
C VAL A 60 -12.26 5.29 16.45
N ASP A 61 -13.35 5.97 16.82
CA ASP A 61 -13.97 6.97 15.95
C ASP A 61 -13.13 8.25 15.84
N GLU A 62 -12.58 8.74 16.97
CA GLU A 62 -11.64 9.85 16.97
C GLU A 62 -10.38 9.52 16.18
N ARG A 63 -9.90 8.28 16.27
CA ARG A 63 -8.76 7.81 15.51
C ARG A 63 -9.03 7.79 14.00
N ARG A 64 -10.20 7.32 13.57
CA ARG A 64 -10.62 7.37 12.17
C ARG A 64 -10.68 8.82 11.68
N ALA A 65 -11.27 9.72 12.45
CA ALA A 65 -11.32 11.15 12.12
C ALA A 65 -9.92 11.78 12.00
N ALA A 66 -9.00 11.42 12.91
CA ALA A 66 -7.62 11.87 12.86
C ALA A 66 -6.88 11.36 11.61
N LEU A 67 -7.06 10.09 11.25
CA LEU A 67 -6.49 9.51 10.04
C LEU A 67 -7.10 10.11 8.77
N ASP A 68 -8.41 10.41 8.77
CA ASP A 68 -9.08 11.03 7.62
C ASP A 68 -8.56 12.45 7.38
N THR A 69 -8.38 13.21 8.47
CA THR A 69 -7.75 14.54 8.44
C THR A 69 -6.31 14.44 7.91
N LEU A 70 -5.56 13.42 8.33
CA LEU A 70 -4.18 13.19 7.90
C LEU A 70 -4.11 12.87 6.39
N LEU A 71 -4.99 11.98 5.90
CA LEU A 71 -5.07 11.63 4.48
C LEU A 71 -5.47 12.84 3.63
N THR A 72 -6.49 13.59 4.05
CA THR A 72 -6.89 14.83 3.37
C THR A 72 -5.75 15.84 3.32
N TRP A 73 -4.97 15.97 4.41
CA TRP A 73 -3.80 16.81 4.41
C TRP A 73 -2.74 16.32 3.39
N LEU A 74 -2.44 15.03 3.36
CA LEU A 74 -1.48 14.44 2.41
C LEU A 74 -1.89 14.68 0.95
N THR A 75 -3.13 14.32 0.60
CA THR A 75 -3.62 14.39 -0.79
C THR A 75 -3.81 15.82 -1.28
N THR A 76 -4.20 16.75 -0.40
CA THR A 76 -4.38 18.16 -0.79
C THR A 76 -3.05 18.90 -0.95
N ASN A 77 -2.03 18.54 -0.15
CA ASN A 77 -0.77 19.29 -0.07
C ASN A 77 0.37 18.69 -0.89
N THR A 78 0.20 17.52 -1.51
CA THR A 78 1.18 17.01 -2.49
C THR A 78 1.02 17.71 -3.84
N ALA A 79 2.16 18.01 -4.49
CA ALA A 79 2.19 18.60 -5.83
C ALA A 79 1.92 17.56 -6.92
N VAL A 80 2.44 16.34 -6.71
CA VAL A 80 2.26 15.18 -7.57
C VAL A 80 1.30 14.24 -6.88
N GLU A 81 0.25 13.84 -7.60
CA GLU A 81 -0.72 12.86 -7.12
C GLU A 81 0.02 11.63 -6.59
N ASP A 82 -0.41 11.11 -5.46
CA ASP A 82 0.14 9.92 -4.82
C ASP A 82 1.57 10.03 -4.27
N LEU A 83 2.30 11.13 -4.52
CA LEU A 83 3.70 11.26 -4.10
C LEU A 83 3.87 11.73 -2.64
N PHE A 84 3.56 10.84 -1.70
CA PHE A 84 3.71 11.06 -0.26
C PHE A 84 4.05 9.78 0.49
N ALA A 85 4.39 9.88 1.77
CA ALA A 85 4.57 8.73 2.64
C ALA A 85 3.54 8.71 3.77
N LEU A 86 3.03 7.53 4.10
CA LEU A 86 2.22 7.27 5.29
C LEU A 86 2.64 5.92 5.90
N SER A 87 2.96 5.95 7.19
CA SER A 87 3.25 4.76 7.97
C SER A 87 2.40 4.73 9.24
N LEU A 88 1.85 3.57 9.57
CA LEU A 88 1.08 3.34 10.81
C LEU A 88 1.71 2.21 11.61
N TRP A 89 1.76 2.37 12.93
CA TRP A 89 2.28 1.38 13.87
C TRP A 89 1.24 1.00 14.91
N GLU A 90 1.29 -0.26 15.33
CA GLU A 90 0.68 -0.71 16.58
C GLU A 90 1.52 -0.29 17.80
N ALA A 91 0.94 -0.48 18.98
CA ALA A 91 1.68 -0.41 20.24
C ALA A 91 2.88 -1.38 20.19
N ASP A 92 4.02 -0.93 20.70
CA ASP A 92 5.22 -1.75 20.91
C ASP A 92 5.84 -2.42 19.68
N GLN A 93 5.41 -2.03 18.47
CA GLN A 93 6.01 -2.53 17.23
C GLN A 93 7.08 -1.59 16.68
N ALA A 94 8.23 -2.16 16.32
CA ALA A 94 9.31 -1.43 15.65
C ALA A 94 9.01 -1.16 14.17
N ARG A 95 8.37 -2.11 13.49
CA ARG A 95 8.01 -2.01 12.06
C ARG A 95 6.58 -1.50 11.90
N PRO A 96 6.31 -0.61 10.92
CA PRO A 96 4.94 -0.23 10.61
C PRO A 96 4.17 -1.41 10.02
N PHE A 97 2.89 -1.53 10.37
CA PHE A 97 2.02 -2.55 9.80
C PHE A 97 1.29 -2.06 8.54
N PHE A 98 1.29 -0.74 8.33
CA PHE A 98 0.86 -0.09 7.10
C PHE A 98 2.02 0.79 6.63
N GLN A 99 2.55 0.55 5.43
CA GLN A 99 3.68 1.31 4.91
C GLN A 99 3.47 1.68 3.44
N TYR A 100 3.11 2.94 3.23
CA TYR A 100 3.11 3.61 1.94
C TYR A 100 4.32 4.55 1.90
N PRO A 101 5.44 4.21 1.25
CA PRO A 101 6.69 4.97 1.43
C PRO A 101 6.86 6.18 0.50
N ASP A 102 6.29 6.15 -0.71
CA ASP A 102 6.33 7.25 -1.68
C ASP A 102 5.32 7.09 -2.83
N THR A 103 5.13 5.86 -3.33
CA THR A 103 4.33 5.50 -4.50
C THR A 103 3.58 4.20 -4.23
N PRO A 104 2.48 3.90 -4.97
CA PRO A 104 1.72 2.67 -4.75
C PRO A 104 2.51 1.39 -5.06
N ASP A 105 3.57 1.47 -5.87
CA ASP A 105 4.38 0.33 -6.34
C ASP A 105 5.12 -0.40 -5.22
N VAL A 106 5.31 0.29 -4.09
CA VAL A 106 6.06 -0.19 -2.93
C VAL A 106 5.21 -0.17 -1.66
N TRP A 107 3.88 -0.04 -1.82
CA TRP A 107 2.95 -0.13 -0.70
C TRP A 107 2.89 -1.56 -0.15
N SER A 108 3.24 -1.71 1.12
CA SER A 108 3.16 -2.98 1.84
C SER A 108 2.34 -2.88 3.12
N LEU A 109 1.66 -3.96 3.46
CA LEU A 109 0.88 -4.13 4.69
C LEU A 109 1.36 -5.37 5.42
N TRP A 110 1.74 -5.26 6.69
CA TRP A 110 2.16 -6.38 7.54
C TRP A 110 1.04 -6.74 8.50
N LEU A 111 0.10 -7.57 8.06
CA LEU A 111 -1.17 -7.78 8.76
C LEU A 111 -1.24 -9.13 9.46
N THR A 112 -1.95 -9.16 10.58
CA THR A 112 -2.50 -10.40 11.15
C THR A 112 -3.71 -10.87 10.34
N LEU A 113 -4.13 -12.12 10.51
CA LEU A 113 -5.32 -12.65 9.83
C LEU A 113 -6.60 -11.84 10.12
N ALA A 114 -6.78 -11.39 11.37
CA ALA A 114 -7.94 -10.57 11.74
C ALA A 114 -7.96 -9.22 11.02
N GLN A 115 -6.80 -8.57 10.90
CA GLN A 115 -6.65 -7.32 10.16
C GLN A 115 -6.87 -7.50 8.66
N TRP A 116 -6.37 -8.62 8.12
CA TRP A 116 -6.59 -8.97 6.72
C TRP A 116 -8.08 -9.12 6.40
N HIS A 117 -8.82 -9.88 7.21
CA HIS A 117 -10.26 -10.03 7.03
C HIS A 117 -11.04 -8.71 7.17
N ALA A 118 -10.64 -7.86 8.13
CA ALA A 118 -11.23 -6.52 8.27
C ALA A 118 -11.01 -5.67 7.01
N LEU A 119 -9.80 -5.70 6.45
CA LEU A 119 -9.48 -5.01 5.20
C LEU A 119 -10.32 -5.54 4.02
N GLN A 120 -10.39 -6.85 3.84
CA GLN A 120 -11.20 -7.46 2.77
C GLN A 120 -12.68 -7.09 2.88
N THR A 121 -13.22 -7.08 4.11
CA THR A 121 -14.61 -6.70 4.39
C THR A 121 -14.87 -5.23 4.06
N ALA A 122 -13.91 -4.36 4.38
CA ALA A 122 -13.99 -2.93 4.07
C ALA A 122 -13.89 -2.69 2.55
N CYS A 123 -12.99 -3.38 1.85
CA CYS A 123 -12.92 -3.33 0.39
C CYS A 123 -14.26 -3.75 -0.23
N GLN A 124 -14.82 -4.88 0.17
CA GLN A 124 -16.10 -5.35 -0.34
C GLN A 124 -17.23 -4.34 -0.09
N SER A 125 -17.32 -3.78 1.12
CA SER A 125 -18.32 -2.76 1.47
C SER A 125 -18.19 -1.47 0.64
N ALA A 126 -16.96 -1.14 0.23
CA ALA A 126 -16.65 -0.01 -0.63
C ALA A 126 -16.75 -0.32 -2.13
N HIS A 127 -17.25 -1.51 -2.51
CA HIS A 127 -17.28 -2.00 -3.89
C HIS A 127 -15.89 -2.06 -4.56
N LEU A 128 -14.84 -2.22 -3.75
CA LEU A 128 -13.48 -2.48 -4.22
C LEU A 128 -13.23 -3.99 -4.35
N PRO A 129 -12.29 -4.41 -5.21
CA PRO A 129 -11.90 -5.81 -5.33
C PRO A 129 -11.40 -6.38 -3.99
N THR A 130 -11.80 -7.62 -3.67
CA THR A 130 -11.38 -8.29 -2.43
C THR A 130 -9.95 -8.84 -2.51
N ASP A 131 -9.40 -8.94 -3.72
CA ASP A 131 -8.02 -9.27 -4.06
C ASP A 131 -7.20 -8.01 -4.42
N LEU A 132 -7.67 -6.82 -4.03
CA LEU A 132 -6.95 -5.56 -4.22
C LEU A 132 -5.57 -5.56 -3.56
N PHE A 133 -5.43 -6.35 -2.49
CA PHE A 133 -4.14 -6.73 -1.94
C PHE A 133 -4.00 -8.24 -2.03
N PHE A 134 -2.77 -8.72 -2.15
CA PHE A 134 -2.47 -10.14 -2.21
C PHE A 134 -1.26 -10.47 -1.33
N ASP A 135 -1.19 -11.72 -0.88
CA ASP A 135 -0.06 -12.20 -0.08
C ASP A 135 1.23 -12.15 -0.92
N ALA A 136 2.29 -11.56 -0.39
CA ALA A 136 3.57 -11.43 -1.08
C ALA A 136 4.15 -12.79 -1.52
N ASP A 137 3.83 -13.88 -0.81
CA ASP A 137 4.26 -15.23 -1.18
C ASP A 137 3.57 -15.75 -2.46
N GLN A 138 2.55 -15.05 -2.95
CA GLN A 138 1.88 -15.34 -4.22
C GLN A 138 2.53 -14.64 -5.43
N VAL A 139 3.60 -13.86 -5.24
CA VAL A 139 4.38 -13.30 -6.35
C VAL A 139 5.01 -14.43 -7.17
N ILE A 140 4.81 -14.40 -8.49
CA ILE A 140 5.33 -15.43 -9.39
C ILE A 140 6.50 -14.83 -10.16
N CYS A 141 7.71 -15.33 -9.91
CA CYS A 141 8.91 -14.93 -10.65
C CYS A 141 9.30 -16.00 -11.67
N THR A 142 9.40 -15.62 -12.94
CA THR A 142 9.88 -16.50 -14.01
C THR A 142 11.19 -15.99 -14.60
N PRO A 143 12.04 -16.88 -15.15
CA PRO A 143 13.24 -16.45 -15.88
C PRO A 143 12.89 -15.51 -17.04
N VAL A 144 13.78 -14.56 -17.35
CA VAL A 144 13.61 -13.68 -18.51
C VAL A 144 13.46 -14.52 -19.79
N GLU A 145 12.36 -14.29 -20.52
CA GLU A 145 12.02 -15.04 -21.73
C GLU A 145 12.75 -14.51 -22.97
N GLY A 146 12.75 -15.32 -24.03
CA GLY A 146 13.33 -14.98 -25.33
C GLY A 146 14.71 -15.61 -25.58
N ASN A 147 15.09 -15.62 -26.86
CA ASN A 147 16.32 -16.25 -27.35
C ASN A 147 17.42 -15.23 -27.72
N THR A 148 17.21 -13.95 -27.43
CA THR A 148 18.23 -12.92 -27.67
C THR A 148 19.45 -13.14 -26.78
N LEU A 149 20.63 -12.67 -27.23
CA LEU A 149 21.87 -12.69 -26.46
C LEU A 149 21.68 -12.01 -25.08
N LEU A 150 20.95 -10.89 -25.05
CA LEU A 150 20.61 -10.17 -23.81
C LEU A 150 19.75 -11.02 -22.87
N ALA A 151 18.69 -11.69 -23.36
CA ALA A 151 17.85 -12.56 -22.54
C ALA A 151 18.60 -13.78 -22.00
N ARG A 152 19.52 -14.33 -22.80
CA ARG A 152 20.41 -15.44 -22.37
C ARG A 152 21.40 -14.99 -21.30
N LEU A 153 22.02 -13.82 -21.45
CA LEU A 153 22.92 -13.25 -20.46
C LEU A 153 22.17 -12.90 -19.16
N ALA A 154 21.00 -12.28 -19.27
CA ALA A 154 20.16 -11.94 -18.13
C ALA A 154 19.79 -13.18 -17.29
N ARG A 155 19.38 -14.28 -17.96
CA ARG A 155 19.13 -15.55 -17.26
C ARG A 155 20.37 -16.12 -16.58
N ARG A 156 21.55 -16.04 -17.21
CA ARG A 156 22.82 -16.47 -16.59
C ARG A 156 23.17 -15.66 -15.34
N LEU A 157 22.82 -14.39 -15.31
CA LEU A 157 23.04 -13.50 -14.18
C LEU A 157 21.91 -13.59 -13.12
N GLY A 158 20.95 -14.50 -13.30
CA GLY A 158 19.86 -14.73 -12.34
C GLY A 158 18.73 -13.70 -12.40
N PHE A 159 18.67 -12.85 -13.42
CA PHE A 159 17.55 -11.92 -13.59
C PHE A 159 16.26 -12.70 -13.85
N GLN A 160 15.21 -12.31 -13.13
CA GLN A 160 13.87 -12.85 -13.22
C GLN A 160 12.88 -11.71 -13.44
N LYS A 161 11.74 -12.04 -14.03
CA LYS A 161 10.59 -11.14 -14.12
C LYS A 161 9.51 -11.65 -13.18
N CYS A 162 9.10 -10.80 -12.24
CA CYS A 162 8.07 -11.11 -11.26
C CYS A 162 6.72 -10.53 -11.68
N TYR A 163 5.66 -11.25 -11.36
CA TYR A 163 4.28 -10.91 -11.67
C TYR A 163 3.44 -11.00 -10.41
N THR A 164 2.46 -10.10 -10.31
CA THR A 164 1.35 -10.28 -9.37
C THR A 164 0.46 -11.44 -9.83
N PRO A 165 -0.37 -12.01 -8.94
CA PRO A 165 -1.29 -13.10 -9.31
C PRO A 165 -2.19 -12.73 -10.51
N ARG A 166 -2.70 -11.50 -10.55
CA ARG A 166 -3.58 -11.03 -11.63
C ARG A 166 -2.83 -10.85 -12.94
N GLN A 167 -1.62 -10.27 -12.91
CA GLN A 167 -0.76 -10.14 -14.08
C GLN A 167 -0.42 -11.52 -14.67
N TRP A 168 -0.11 -12.49 -13.82
CA TRP A 168 0.19 -13.85 -14.27
C TRP A 168 -1.03 -14.52 -14.91
N LYS A 169 -2.21 -14.41 -14.30
CA LYS A 169 -3.45 -14.96 -14.86
C LYS A 169 -3.78 -14.40 -16.25
N ARG A 170 -3.59 -13.09 -16.46
CA ARG A 170 -3.79 -12.45 -17.77
C ARG A 170 -2.85 -12.97 -18.83
N ARG A 171 -1.60 -13.24 -18.45
CA ARG A 171 -0.59 -13.75 -19.36
C ARG A 171 -0.89 -15.18 -19.85
N GLN A 172 -1.66 -15.93 -19.08
CA GLN A 172 -2.09 -17.30 -19.42
C GLN A 172 -3.37 -17.35 -20.27
N THR A 173 -4.04 -16.21 -20.47
CA THR A 173 -5.27 -16.10 -21.28
C THR A 173 -4.93 -15.58 -22.67
#